data_AF-A0A8B7QKK1-F1
#
_entry.id   AF-A0A8B7QKK1-F1
#
_cell.length_a   1.000
_cell.length_b   1.000
_cell.length_c   1.000
_cell.angle_alpha   90.00
_cell.angle_beta   90.00
_cell.angle_gamma   90.00
#
_symmetry.space_group_name_H-M   'P 1'
#
loop_
_entity.id
_entity.type
_entity.pdbx_description
1 polymer ?
#
loop_
_entity_poly.entity_id
_entity_poly.type
_entity_poly.pdbx_seq_one_letter_code
_entity_poly.pdbx_strand_id
1 'polypeptide(L)'
;GPSCWEDVLIPNRMSGECQFSNCPGTTAEFFFKCGAHPTSDKETSVALNLITTNSRGITCITCTDIRSPVLVFQCNNRHVICLDCFHLYCVTRLNDRQFIHDPELGYSLPCVGDTLY
;
A
#
# COMPACT_ATOMS: atom_id res chain seq x y z
N GLY A 1 -0.79 19.93 4.69
CA GLY A 1 -0.82 18.51 5.10
C GLY A 1 -0.37 17.65 3.93
N PRO A 2 -0.15 16.34 4.14
CA PRO A 2 0.25 15.43 3.07
C PRO A 2 -0.83 15.31 1.99
N SER A 3 -0.40 15.07 0.75
CA SER A 3 -1.26 15.01 -0.43
C SER A 3 -1.23 13.66 -1.15
N CYS A 4 -0.21 12.83 -0.89
CA CYS A 4 -0.05 11.50 -1.47
C CYS A 4 0.72 10.55 -0.54
N TRP A 5 0.87 9.29 -0.94
CA TRP A 5 1.62 8.30 -0.17
C TRP A 5 3.12 8.62 -0.07
N GLU A 6 3.72 9.24 -1.08
CA GLU A 6 5.15 9.60 -1.01
C GLU A 6 5.42 10.55 0.16
N ASP A 7 4.53 11.52 0.38
CA ASP A 7 4.64 12.53 1.44
C ASP A 7 4.78 11.92 2.85
N VAL A 8 4.23 10.71 3.04
CA VAL A 8 4.19 10.02 4.34
C VAL A 8 5.06 8.77 4.40
N LEU A 9 5.52 8.25 3.25
CA LEU A 9 6.37 7.05 3.20
C LEU A 9 7.85 7.37 3.00
N ILE A 10 8.20 8.49 2.35
CA ILE A 10 9.59 8.89 2.14
C ILE A 10 10.08 9.63 3.39
N PRO A 11 11.12 9.13 4.07
CA PRO A 11 11.68 9.81 5.24
C PRO A 11 12.14 11.23 4.89
N ASN A 12 11.92 12.15 5.83
CA ASN A 12 12.34 13.55 5.72
C ASN A 12 11.75 14.35 4.55
N ARG A 13 10.64 13.90 3.97
CA ARG A 13 10.02 14.58 2.82
C ARG A 13 9.24 15.84 3.18
N MET A 14 8.58 15.85 4.33
CA MET A 14 7.78 17.00 4.77
C MET A 14 8.44 17.73 5.93
N SER A 15 8.23 19.03 5.99
CA SER A 15 8.77 19.91 7.03
C SER A 15 7.68 20.67 7.78
N GLY A 16 8.03 21.14 8.97
CA GLY A 16 7.19 21.95 9.85
C GLY A 16 8.04 22.54 10.98
N GLU A 17 7.40 22.94 12.07
CA GLU A 17 8.07 23.44 13.27
C GLU A 17 7.62 22.63 14.48
N CYS A 18 8.57 22.00 15.19
CA CYS A 18 8.27 21.28 16.41
C CYS A 18 7.84 22.25 17.51
N GLN A 19 6.65 22.03 18.08
CA GLN A 19 6.09 22.90 19.11
C GLN A 19 6.65 22.64 20.51
N PHE A 20 7.55 21.66 20.66
CA PHE A 20 8.22 21.41 21.93
C PHE A 20 9.30 22.47 22.20
N SER A 21 9.30 23.06 23.41
CA SER A 21 10.21 24.14 23.77
C SER A 21 11.67 23.75 23.56
N ASN A 22 12.44 24.61 22.88
CA ASN A 22 13.86 24.43 22.56
C ASN A 22 14.16 23.21 21.67
N CYS A 23 13.19 22.71 20.90
CA CYS A 23 13.43 21.70 19.88
C CYS A 23 13.72 22.36 18.52
N PRO A 24 14.91 22.18 17.92
CA PRO A 24 15.22 22.70 16.59
C PRO A 24 14.63 21.85 15.44
N GLY A 25 13.81 20.85 15.77
CA GLY A 25 13.30 19.87 14.80
C GLY A 25 12.34 20.51 13.79
N THR A 26 12.66 20.37 12.52
CA THR A 26 11.85 20.91 11.40
C THR A 26 11.31 19.83 10.47
N THR A 27 11.69 18.57 10.68
CA THR A 27 11.33 17.47 9.81
C THR A 27 10.18 16.66 10.40
N ALA A 28 9.18 16.34 9.57
CA ALA A 28 8.06 15.51 9.96
C ALA A 28 8.39 14.02 9.76
N GLU A 29 8.06 13.21 10.76
CA GLU A 29 8.07 11.76 10.70
C GLU A 29 6.64 11.25 10.81
N PHE A 30 6.23 10.42 9.85
CA PHE A 30 4.89 9.84 9.82
C PHE A 30 4.93 8.37 10.22
N PHE A 31 3.94 7.94 10.99
CA PHE A 31 3.70 6.55 11.33
C PHE A 31 2.20 6.27 11.35
N PHE A 32 1.82 5.00 11.26
CA PHE A 32 0.43 4.55 11.22
C PHE A 32 0.13 3.67 12.43
N LYS A 33 -1.15 3.67 12.85
CA LYS A 33 -1.67 2.85 13.94
C LYS A 33 -2.91 2.11 13.48
N CYS A 34 -3.24 1.00 14.14
CA CYS A 34 -4.50 0.32 13.94
C CYS A 34 -5.66 1.22 14.41
N GLY A 35 -6.66 1.43 13.54
CA GLY A 35 -7.86 2.22 13.86
C GLY A 35 -9.00 1.43 14.49
N ALA A 36 -8.86 0.10 14.64
CA ALA A 36 -9.94 -0.78 15.11
C ALA A 36 -10.05 -0.88 16.63
N HIS A 37 -9.02 -0.46 17.37
CA HIS A 37 -8.97 -0.52 18.82
C HIS A 37 -8.07 0.59 19.38
N PRO A 38 -8.19 0.92 20.67
CA PRO A 38 -7.24 1.80 21.34
C PRO A 38 -5.82 1.28 21.20
N THR A 39 -4.86 2.19 21.03
CA THR A 39 -3.43 1.88 20.86
C THR A 39 -2.56 2.88 21.64
N SER A 40 -1.41 2.42 22.13
CA SER A 40 -0.40 3.29 22.74
C SER A 40 0.41 4.06 21.68
N ASP A 41 1.23 5.03 22.09
CA ASP A 41 2.09 5.79 21.16
C ASP A 41 3.25 4.98 20.57
N LYS A 42 3.62 3.89 21.22
CA LYS A 42 4.69 3.00 20.75
C LYS A 42 4.17 1.89 19.82
N GLU A 43 2.86 1.71 19.76
CA GLU A 43 2.24 0.74 18.87
C GLU A 43 2.09 1.36 17.48
N THR A 44 2.86 0.81 16.54
CA THR A 44 2.80 1.20 15.12
C THR A 44 2.32 0.03 14.27
N SER A 45 1.81 0.33 13.08
CA SER A 45 1.36 -0.62 12.09
C SER A 45 1.90 -0.24 10.72
N VAL A 46 2.16 -1.23 9.87
CA VAL A 46 2.62 -1.00 8.51
C VAL A 46 1.46 -0.46 7.66
N ALA A 47 1.72 0.60 6.90
CA ALA A 47 0.75 1.14 5.96
C ALA A 47 0.68 0.25 4.70
N LEU A 48 -0.53 -0.20 4.37
CA LEU A 48 -0.80 -0.95 3.14
C LEU A 48 -1.15 0.03 2.02
N ASN A 49 -0.14 0.73 1.51
CA ASN A 49 -0.26 1.85 0.57
C ASN A 49 -0.90 1.51 -0.79
N LEU A 50 -0.95 0.23 -1.17
CA LEU A 50 -1.62 -0.24 -2.39
C LEU A 50 -3.12 -0.51 -2.17
N ILE A 51 -3.57 -0.63 -0.92
CA ILE A 51 -4.97 -0.86 -0.58
C ILE A 51 -5.69 0.49 -0.47
N THR A 52 -6.80 0.63 -1.18
CA THR A 52 -7.58 1.86 -1.21
C THR A 52 -9.08 1.57 -1.11
N THR A 53 -9.83 2.52 -0.57
CA THR A 53 -11.29 2.49 -0.62
C THR A 53 -11.75 2.63 -2.08
N ASN A 54 -12.64 1.76 -2.53
CA ASN A 54 -13.12 1.78 -3.91
C ASN A 54 -14.26 2.82 -4.12
N SER A 55 -13.97 4.09 -3.84
CA SER A 55 -14.97 5.17 -3.94
C SER A 55 -15.50 5.40 -5.35
N ARG A 56 -14.75 4.96 -6.37
CA ARG A 56 -15.11 5.07 -7.80
C ARG A 56 -15.90 3.86 -8.32
N GLY A 57 -16.13 2.84 -7.51
CA GLY A 57 -16.87 1.64 -7.92
C GLY A 57 -16.21 0.85 -9.05
N ILE A 58 -14.87 0.82 -9.09
CA ILE A 58 -14.12 0.12 -10.14
C ILE A 58 -14.26 -1.39 -9.94
N THR A 59 -14.58 -2.11 -11.01
CA THR A 59 -14.71 -3.57 -10.99
C THR A 59 -13.37 -4.26 -10.85
N CYS A 60 -13.34 -5.38 -10.13
CA CYS A 60 -12.16 -6.25 -10.06
C CYS A 60 -11.79 -6.78 -11.46
N ILE A 61 -10.51 -6.72 -11.82
CA ILE A 61 -10.00 -7.22 -13.11
C ILE A 61 -10.26 -8.72 -13.34
N THR A 62 -10.39 -9.50 -12.26
CA THR A 62 -10.56 -10.96 -12.36
C THR A 62 -12.03 -11.39 -12.30
N CYS A 63 -12.77 -10.99 -11.25
CA CYS A 63 -14.15 -11.45 -11.05
C CYS A 63 -15.21 -10.46 -11.55
N THR A 64 -14.83 -9.26 -11.99
CA THR A 64 -15.73 -8.19 -12.43
C THR A 64 -16.67 -7.62 -11.36
N ASP A 65 -16.66 -8.15 -10.14
CA ASP A 65 -17.41 -7.59 -9.00
C ASP A 65 -16.87 -6.22 -8.57
N ILE A 66 -17.77 -5.37 -8.07
CA ILE A 66 -17.42 -4.15 -7.32
C ILE A 66 -17.28 -4.50 -5.84
N ARG A 67 -16.08 -4.37 -5.28
CA ARG A 67 -15.77 -4.63 -3.86
C ARG A 67 -15.07 -3.42 -3.23
N SER A 68 -15.03 -3.35 -1.90
CA SER A 68 -14.26 -2.34 -1.18
C SER A 68 -13.77 -2.91 0.16
N PRO A 69 -12.51 -2.69 0.56
CA PRO A 69 -11.46 -2.01 -0.21
C PRO A 69 -10.93 -2.87 -1.38
N VAL A 70 -10.10 -2.27 -2.22
CA VAL A 70 -9.43 -2.92 -3.37
C VAL A 70 -7.94 -2.64 -3.33
N LEU A 71 -7.15 -3.49 -3.99
CA LEU A 71 -5.73 -3.25 -4.24
C LEU A 71 -5.56 -2.64 -5.64
N VAL A 72 -4.75 -1.58 -5.72
CA VAL A 72 -4.39 -0.92 -6.98
C VAL A 72 -2.91 -1.17 -7.26
N PHE A 73 -2.61 -1.90 -8.34
CA PHE A 73 -1.24 -2.14 -8.75
C PHE A 73 -0.55 -0.84 -9.21
N GLN A 74 0.77 -0.80 -9.12
CA GLN A 74 1.58 0.35 -9.55
C GLN A 74 1.99 0.30 -11.04
N CYS A 75 1.38 -0.57 -11.85
CA CYS A 75 1.57 -0.57 -13.30
C CYS A 75 0.95 0.68 -13.95
N ASN A 76 1.31 0.97 -15.21
CA ASN A 76 0.86 2.16 -15.94
C ASN A 76 -0.66 2.31 -16.01
N ASN A 77 -1.38 1.19 -16.13
CA ASN A 77 -2.84 1.17 -16.21
C ASN A 77 -3.53 1.19 -14.84
N ARG A 78 -2.77 1.13 -13.73
CA ARG A 78 -3.27 1.13 -12.35
C ARG A 78 -4.38 0.09 -12.15
N HIS A 79 -4.14 -1.13 -12.61
CA HIS A 79 -5.14 -2.21 -12.57
C HIS A 79 -5.63 -2.45 -11.14
N VAL A 80 -6.93 -2.72 -11.01
CA VAL A 80 -7.63 -2.88 -9.73
C VAL A 80 -8.06 -4.33 -9.52
N ILE A 81 -7.81 -4.88 -8.34
CA ILE A 81 -8.19 -6.23 -7.94
C ILE A 81 -8.84 -6.21 -6.55
N CYS A 82 -9.92 -6.97 -6.33
CA CYS A 82 -10.49 -7.13 -4.99
C CYS A 82 -9.57 -7.97 -4.10
N LEU A 83 -9.68 -7.85 -2.78
CA LEU A 83 -8.78 -8.53 -1.85
C LEU A 83 -8.91 -10.07 -1.90
N ASP A 84 -10.11 -10.59 -2.16
CA ASP A 84 -10.34 -12.04 -2.28
C ASP A 84 -9.61 -12.62 -3.51
N CYS A 85 -9.74 -11.96 -4.67
CA CYS A 85 -9.02 -12.35 -5.88
C CYS A 85 -7.52 -12.14 -5.74
N PHE A 86 -7.07 -11.11 -5.03
CA PHE A 86 -5.66 -10.89 -4.74
C PHE A 86 -5.07 -12.01 -3.88
N HIS A 87 -5.78 -12.43 -2.82
CA HIS A 87 -5.37 -13.58 -2.02
C HIS A 87 -5.25 -14.85 -2.88
N LEU A 88 -6.26 -15.15 -3.71
CA LEU A 88 -6.23 -16.31 -4.61
C LEU A 88 -5.05 -16.23 -5.59
N TYR A 89 -4.81 -15.05 -6.20
CA TYR A 89 -3.68 -14.81 -7.09
C TYR A 89 -2.35 -15.14 -6.39
N CYS A 90 -2.13 -14.62 -5.18
CA CYS A 90 -0.92 -14.89 -4.41
C CYS A 90 -0.75 -16.38 -4.10
N VAL A 91 -1.80 -17.05 -3.63
CA VAL A 91 -1.74 -18.48 -3.26
C VAL A 91 -1.48 -19.35 -4.50
N THR A 92 -2.15 -19.10 -5.62
CA THR A 92 -1.93 -19.83 -6.87
C THR A 92 -0.48 -19.66 -7.34
N ARG A 93 0.03 -18.43 -7.39
CA ARG A 93 1.42 -18.18 -7.81
C ARG A 93 2.45 -18.74 -6.84
N LEU A 94 2.14 -18.82 -5.56
CA LEU A 94 3.01 -19.45 -4.57
C LEU A 94 3.10 -20.97 -4.81
N ASN A 95 1.95 -21.62 -5.00
CA ASN A 95 1.88 -23.06 -5.28
C ASN A 95 2.62 -23.41 -6.59
N ASP A 96 2.47 -22.58 -7.62
CA ASP A 96 3.10 -22.79 -8.92
C ASP A 96 4.57 -22.30 -8.98
N ARG A 97 5.09 -21.74 -7.88
CA ARG A 97 6.44 -21.15 -7.77
C ARG A 97 6.72 -20.04 -8.80
N GLN A 98 5.72 -19.20 -9.05
CA GLN A 98 5.74 -18.13 -10.05
C GLN A 98 5.93 -16.73 -9.43
N PHE A 99 6.50 -16.65 -8.24
CA PHE A 99 6.98 -15.38 -7.69
C PHE A 99 8.24 -14.93 -8.43
N ILE A 100 8.35 -13.63 -8.68
CA ILE A 100 9.47 -13.03 -9.39
C ILE A 100 10.45 -12.52 -8.34
N HIS A 101 11.73 -12.90 -8.48
CA HIS A 101 12.80 -12.39 -7.65
C HIS A 101 13.32 -11.07 -8.22
N ASP A 102 13.18 -10.01 -7.43
CA ASP A 102 13.81 -8.72 -7.63
C ASP A 102 15.06 -8.63 -6.73
N PRO A 103 16.24 -8.23 -7.26
CA PRO A 103 17.47 -8.17 -6.46
C PRO A 103 17.43 -7.21 -5.26
N GLU A 104 16.59 -6.18 -5.28
CA GLU A 104 16.50 -5.18 -4.21
C GLU A 104 15.29 -5.43 -3.29
N LEU A 105 14.18 -5.91 -3.84
CA LEU A 105 12.92 -6.09 -3.12
C LEU A 105 12.69 -7.52 -2.61
N GLY A 106 13.40 -8.50 -3.18
CA GLY A 106 13.19 -9.93 -2.93
C GLY A 106 12.08 -10.54 -3.80
N TYR A 107 11.35 -11.52 -3.29
CA TYR A 107 10.29 -12.19 -4.06
C TYR A 107 8.96 -11.42 -4.00
N SER A 108 8.41 -11.09 -5.17
CA SER A 108 7.15 -10.36 -5.30
C SER A 108 6.32 -10.85 -6.48
N LEU A 109 5.16 -10.24 -6.69
CA LEU A 109 4.28 -10.52 -7.82
C LEU A 109 4.02 -9.24 -8.63
N PRO A 110 4.04 -9.33 -9.97
CA PRO A 110 3.69 -8.21 -10.83
C PRO A 110 2.18 -8.00 -10.83
N CYS A 111 1.73 -7.02 -11.61
CA CYS A 111 0.30 -6.88 -11.87
C CYS A 111 -0.24 -8.12 -12.61
N VAL A 112 -1.42 -8.60 -12.21
CA VAL A 112 -2.10 -9.72 -12.90
C VAL A 112 -2.43 -9.42 -14.37
N GLY A 113 -2.59 -8.14 -14.73
CA GLY A 113 -2.84 -7.68 -16.09
C GLY A 113 -1.58 -7.47 -16.93
N ASP A 114 -0.39 -7.51 -16.32
CA ASP A 114 0.87 -7.44 -17.06
C ASP A 114 1.21 -8.86 -17.53
N THR A 115 0.60 -9.28 -18.64
CA THR A 115 1.06 -10.49 -19.34
C THR A 115 2.46 -10.22 -19.87
N LEU A 116 3.46 -10.81 -19.23
CA LEU A 116 4.80 -10.96 -19.77
C LEU A 116 4.67 -11.79 -21.06
N TYR A 117 4.76 -11.12 -22.21
CA TYR A 117 5.14 -11.77 -23.46
C TYR A 117 6.66 -11.95 -23.48
#